data_AF-A0A250WW85-F1
#
_entry.id   AF-A0A250WW85-F1
#
_cell.length_a   1.000
_cell.length_b   1.000
_cell.length_c   1.000
_cell.angle_alpha   90.00
_cell.angle_beta   90.00
_cell.angle_gamma   90.00
#
_symmetry.space_group_name_H-M   'P 1'
#
loop_
_entity.id
_entity.type
_entity.pdbx_description
1 polymer ?
#
loop_
_entity_poly.entity_id
_entity_poly.type
_entity_poly.pdbx_seq_one_letter_code
_entity_poly.pdbx_strand_id
1 'polypeptide(L)'
;MAGQEKTWSLKSAYILTWQYLLMVASTMPFVHSSTSCHLGQLPGTWIEGASRGNRYRLLTEPGSVCQIKNYIQALEFQESVINSDGMNSPHQVSILFLGDSVDRETVEPFCKMMRGFILPKNKTKIERQSIFSYCMTESGLLQLGYMYLFGVHPTGPYMGGSSSPNTQLRIKRAIRDFKAVFKVSHPHAIVIASNFWDIGRICDPKLNGLSPLLCSGPALPELFLQQWMVNFTLAINTVMDELKPFKPLLIYHTEVKPQVLNDTNGQTRWANKLGKLQYVAQLNAAGRMASQKLGMHVVDLAVMADGFTWEQSSRDCHHPKEELLQEFFNVYLNMIEQRFEQVGYYSTSIV
;
A
#
# COMPACT_ATOMS: atom_id res chain seq x y z
N MET A 1 62.28 -31.82 34.43
CA MET A 1 61.45 -32.35 35.53
C MET A 1 60.60 -31.22 36.07
N ALA A 2 59.30 -31.48 36.20
CA ALA A 2 58.25 -30.69 36.86
C ALA A 2 58.08 -29.21 36.42
N GLY A 3 57.10 -29.00 35.53
CA GLY A 3 56.49 -27.69 35.31
C GLY A 3 55.55 -27.31 36.45
N GLN A 4 55.50 -26.02 36.74
CA GLN A 4 54.45 -25.40 37.55
C GLN A 4 53.77 -24.31 36.71
N GLU A 5 52.54 -24.60 36.33
CA GLU A 5 51.58 -23.66 35.75
C GLU A 5 51.20 -22.61 36.80
N LYS A 6 51.42 -21.32 36.49
CA LYS A 6 50.81 -20.22 37.23
C LYS A 6 49.53 -19.81 36.52
N THR A 7 48.42 -20.28 37.07
CA THR A 7 47.06 -19.83 36.76
C THR A 7 46.87 -18.38 37.23
N TRP A 8 46.65 -17.47 36.28
CA TRP A 8 46.18 -16.12 36.57
C TRP A 8 44.66 -16.14 36.75
N SER A 9 44.23 -15.83 37.98
CA SER A 9 42.82 -15.69 38.37
C SER A 9 42.22 -14.42 37.77
N LEU A 10 41.29 -14.59 36.83
CA LEU A 10 40.53 -13.58 36.08
C LEU A 10 39.43 -12.89 36.90
N LYS A 11 39.63 -12.66 38.21
CA LYS A 11 38.59 -12.12 39.10
C LYS A 11 38.75 -10.66 39.57
N SER A 12 39.76 -9.94 39.08
CA SER A 12 39.98 -8.54 39.50
C SER A 12 39.91 -7.50 38.37
N ALA A 13 39.62 -7.91 37.13
CA ALA A 13 39.46 -6.99 35.99
C ALA A 13 37.99 -6.63 35.67
N TYR A 14 37.01 -7.21 36.38
CA TYR A 14 35.58 -7.03 36.08
C TYR A 14 34.82 -6.06 37.01
N ILE A 15 35.47 -5.50 38.03
CA ILE A 15 34.79 -4.66 39.03
C ILE A 15 35.01 -3.14 38.80
N LEU A 16 36.04 -2.74 38.05
CA LEU A 16 36.33 -1.32 37.80
C LEU A 16 35.74 -0.74 36.51
N THR A 17 35.14 -1.55 35.65
CA THR A 17 34.46 -1.09 34.42
C THR A 17 32.95 -0.86 34.57
N TRP A 18 32.34 -1.31 35.67
CA TRP A 18 30.89 -1.16 35.89
C TRP A 18 30.48 0.12 36.63
N GLN A 19 31.38 0.77 37.37
CA GLN A 19 31.06 2.03 38.05
C GLN A 19 31.20 3.28 37.17
N TYR A 20 31.95 3.21 36.06
CA TYR A 20 32.00 4.31 35.09
C TYR A 20 30.86 4.28 34.05
N LEU A 21 30.17 3.14 33.87
CA LEU A 21 29.00 3.04 32.98
C LEU A 21 27.69 3.51 33.64
N LEU A 22 27.63 3.63 34.97
CA LEU A 22 26.41 4.01 35.69
C LEU A 22 26.32 5.49 36.07
N MET A 23 27.37 6.30 35.88
CA MET A 23 27.32 7.75 36.13
C MET A 23 27.23 8.63 34.88
N VAL A 24 27.30 8.05 33.67
CA VAL A 24 27.08 8.79 32.41
C VAL A 24 25.63 8.64 31.90
N ALA A 25 24.80 7.85 32.59
CA ALA A 25 23.42 7.58 32.19
C ALA A 25 22.39 8.62 32.68
N SER A 26 22.80 9.74 33.31
CA SER A 26 21.85 10.60 34.04
C SER A 26 21.82 12.08 33.67
N THR A 27 22.52 12.53 32.63
CA THR A 27 22.41 13.92 32.13
C THR A 27 22.75 14.05 30.65
N MET A 28 22.38 13.07 29.82
CA MET A 28 22.25 13.38 28.40
C MET A 28 20.96 14.20 28.25
N PRO A 29 21.03 15.48 27.82
CA PRO A 29 19.82 16.12 27.34
C PRO A 29 19.23 15.17 26.30
N PHE A 30 17.94 14.87 26.41
CA PHE A 30 17.18 14.39 25.27
C PHE A 30 17.34 15.47 24.21
N VAL A 31 18.40 15.35 23.42
CA VAL A 31 18.43 15.89 22.08
C VAL A 31 17.28 15.13 21.45
N HIS A 32 16.11 15.75 21.41
CA HIS A 32 15.12 15.45 20.40
C HIS A 32 15.88 15.63 19.08
N SER A 33 16.56 14.57 18.64
CA SER A 33 16.89 14.45 17.24
C SER A 33 15.53 14.51 16.60
N SER A 34 15.21 15.65 16.01
CA SER A 34 14.17 15.73 15.00
C SER A 34 14.61 14.77 13.91
N THR A 35 14.35 13.48 14.09
CA THR A 35 14.48 12.47 13.06
C THR A 35 13.45 12.89 12.04
N SER A 36 13.89 13.71 11.07
CA SER A 36 13.17 13.99 9.84
C SER A 36 12.61 12.68 9.33
N CYS A 37 11.35 12.63 8.89
CA CYS A 37 10.83 11.40 8.28
C CYS A 37 11.76 11.01 7.12
N HIS A 38 12.63 10.02 7.32
CA HIS A 38 13.26 9.27 6.23
C HIS A 38 12.23 8.37 5.54
N LEU A 39 11.04 8.22 6.17
CA LEU A 39 9.80 7.66 5.63
C LEU A 39 8.98 8.79 4.99
N GLY A 40 9.56 9.44 4.00
CA GLY A 40 8.84 10.44 3.21
C GLY A 40 8.75 11.77 3.90
N GLN A 41 9.66 12.68 3.55
CA GLN A 41 9.48 14.11 3.83
C GLN A 41 8.24 14.71 3.13
N LEU A 42 7.41 13.91 2.47
CA LEU A 42 6.66 14.36 1.32
C LEU A 42 5.32 13.64 1.21
N PRO A 43 4.24 14.13 1.86
CA PRO A 43 2.95 14.05 1.19
C PRO A 43 3.10 14.70 -0.19
N GLY A 44 2.31 14.36 -1.21
CA GLY A 44 2.37 15.09 -2.48
C GLY A 44 0.99 15.21 -3.10
N THR A 45 0.69 16.38 -3.67
CA THR A 45 -0.52 16.61 -4.44
C THR A 45 -0.21 16.53 -5.92
N TRP A 46 -1.13 15.95 -6.67
CA TRP A 46 -1.06 15.94 -8.12
C TRP A 46 -1.51 17.30 -8.67
N ILE A 47 -0.66 17.98 -9.43
CA ILE A 47 -0.97 19.27 -10.06
C ILE A 47 -1.25 19.05 -11.55
N GLU A 48 -2.54 19.09 -11.93
CA GLU A 48 -2.99 19.11 -13.33
C GLU A 48 -2.55 20.42 -14.01
N GLY A 49 -1.31 20.44 -14.52
CA GLY A 49 -0.73 21.58 -15.22
C GLY A 49 0.79 21.68 -15.13
N ALA A 50 1.42 20.98 -14.19
CA ALA A 50 2.88 21.01 -14.06
C ALA A 50 3.59 20.18 -15.15
N SER A 51 4.86 20.50 -15.39
CA SER A 51 5.74 19.77 -16.31
C SER A 51 5.87 18.30 -15.90
N ARG A 52 6.08 17.41 -16.88
CA ARG A 52 6.33 15.98 -16.63
C ARG A 52 7.53 15.83 -15.67
N GLY A 53 7.33 15.13 -14.55
CA GLY A 53 8.30 15.05 -13.44
C GLY A 53 7.97 15.95 -12.24
N ASN A 54 7.25 17.06 -12.44
CA ASN A 54 6.83 18.00 -11.38
C ASN A 54 5.33 17.92 -11.07
N ARG A 55 4.59 17.03 -11.75
CA ARG A 55 3.16 16.82 -11.52
C ARG A 55 2.85 16.27 -10.15
N TYR A 56 3.80 15.55 -9.58
CA TYR A 56 3.75 15.16 -8.19
C TYR A 56 4.49 16.23 -7.38
N ARG A 57 3.75 17.18 -6.80
CA ARG A 57 4.33 18.20 -5.92
C ARG A 57 4.23 17.72 -4.50
N LEU A 58 5.37 17.44 -3.94
CA LEU A 58 5.56 17.14 -2.54
C LEU A 58 5.00 18.33 -1.71
N LEU A 59 4.03 18.11 -0.82
CA LEU A 59 3.67 18.95 0.33
C LEU A 59 4.93 19.10 1.18
N THR A 60 5.81 19.98 0.71
CA THR A 60 7.05 20.42 1.33
C THR A 60 6.81 21.69 2.14
N GLU A 61 5.54 22.01 2.42
CA GLU A 61 5.24 23.14 3.29
C GLU A 61 5.83 22.87 4.67
N PRO A 62 6.58 23.82 5.26
CA PRO A 62 6.99 23.73 6.66
C PRO A 62 5.76 23.42 7.53
N GLY A 63 5.71 22.21 8.10
CA GLY A 63 4.55 21.73 8.87
C GLY A 63 3.82 20.51 8.30
N SER A 64 4.18 20.01 7.12
CA SER A 64 3.62 18.76 6.59
C SER A 64 3.96 17.56 7.50
N VAL A 65 2.94 16.97 8.14
CA VAL A 65 3.11 15.89 9.11
C VAL A 65 3.11 14.53 8.41
N CYS A 66 4.09 13.70 8.76
CA CYS A 66 4.19 12.31 8.31
C CYS A 66 3.10 11.49 9.02
N GLN A 67 1.95 11.25 8.38
CA GLN A 67 0.79 10.66 9.05
C GLN A 67 1.10 9.27 9.63
N ILE A 68 1.90 8.47 8.92
CA ILE A 68 2.38 7.18 9.44
C ILE A 68 3.01 7.33 10.83
N LYS A 69 3.83 8.37 11.05
CA LYS A 69 4.42 8.60 12.37
C LYS A 69 3.38 8.92 13.43
N ASN A 70 2.34 9.68 13.11
CA ASN A 70 1.27 9.98 14.07
C ASN A 70 0.58 8.68 14.53
N TYR A 71 0.32 7.76 13.60
CA TYR A 71 -0.25 6.46 13.90
C TYR A 71 0.68 5.58 14.74
N ILE A 72 1.97 5.51 14.40
CA ILE A 72 2.96 4.74 15.19
C ILE A 72 3.11 5.33 16.59
N GLN A 73 3.25 6.66 16.70
CA GLN A 73 3.39 7.34 17.98
C GLN A 73 2.14 7.13 18.84
N ALA A 74 0.93 7.19 18.27
CA ALA A 74 -0.28 6.90 19.03
C ALA A 74 -0.33 5.49 19.61
N LEU A 75 0.30 4.49 18.96
CA LEU A 75 0.48 3.16 19.54
C LEU A 75 1.42 3.20 20.75
N GLU A 76 2.55 3.88 20.62
CA GLU A 76 3.55 4.01 21.70
C GLU A 76 3.02 4.80 22.91
N PHE A 77 2.15 5.79 22.66
CA PHE A 77 1.51 6.58 23.71
C PHE A 77 0.37 5.85 24.43
N GLN A 78 -0.40 5.00 23.73
CA GLN A 78 -1.42 4.16 24.38
C GLN A 78 -0.81 3.22 25.44
N GLU A 79 0.45 2.82 25.28
CA GLU A 79 1.17 2.00 26.28
C GLU A 79 1.67 2.82 27.49
N SER A 80 1.75 4.15 27.39
CA SER A 80 2.47 4.97 28.38
C SER A 80 1.63 5.99 29.16
N VAL A 81 0.47 6.47 28.68
CA VAL A 81 -0.22 7.60 29.34
C VAL A 81 -1.75 7.59 29.24
N ILE A 82 -2.41 7.43 30.40
CA ILE A 82 -3.84 7.77 30.66
C ILE A 82 -4.02 9.28 31.01
N ASN A 83 -2.94 10.08 31.11
CA ASN A 83 -2.95 11.40 31.76
C ASN A 83 -2.26 12.56 31.00
N SER A 84 -2.27 12.63 29.66
CA SER A 84 -1.78 13.82 28.95
C SER A 84 -2.91 14.52 28.19
N ASP A 85 -3.46 15.55 28.82
CA ASP A 85 -4.38 16.50 28.21
C ASP A 85 -3.64 17.24 27.07
N GLY A 86 -4.14 17.08 25.84
CA GLY A 86 -3.83 18.01 24.74
C GLY A 86 -3.20 17.44 23.47
N MET A 87 -2.89 16.14 23.38
CA MET A 87 -2.56 15.54 22.07
C MET A 87 -3.84 15.09 21.37
N ASN A 88 -4.14 15.69 20.21
CA ASN A 88 -5.19 15.21 19.32
C ASN A 88 -4.85 13.77 18.92
N SER A 89 -5.59 12.80 19.45
CA SER A 89 -5.44 11.41 19.05
C SER A 89 -5.75 11.29 17.56
N PRO A 90 -4.95 10.53 16.78
CA PRO A 90 -5.24 10.36 15.36
C PRO A 90 -6.62 9.72 15.19
N HIS A 91 -7.30 10.08 14.12
CA HIS A 91 -8.61 9.51 13.83
C HIS A 91 -8.50 8.03 13.50
N GLN A 92 -9.56 7.30 13.86
CA GLN A 92 -9.73 5.95 13.35
C GLN A 92 -9.90 6.03 11.83
N VAL A 93 -8.96 5.43 11.09
CA VAL A 93 -8.98 5.36 9.63
C VAL A 93 -9.22 3.92 9.19
N SER A 94 -10.05 3.78 8.16
CA SER A 94 -10.47 2.49 7.64
C SER A 94 -10.35 2.47 6.12
N ILE A 95 -9.49 1.59 5.60
CA ILE A 95 -9.13 1.54 4.18
C ILE A 95 -9.38 0.13 3.68
N LEU A 96 -10.16 0.02 2.60
CA LEU A 96 -10.37 -1.23 1.87
C LEU A 96 -9.63 -1.17 0.53
N PHE A 97 -8.65 -2.05 0.36
CA PHE A 97 -7.94 -2.27 -0.90
C PHE A 97 -8.66 -3.33 -1.72
N LEU A 98 -9.04 -3.00 -2.96
CA LEU A 98 -9.59 -3.89 -3.98
C LEU A 98 -8.61 -3.95 -5.13
N GLY A 99 -7.60 -4.82 -5.03
CA GLY A 99 -6.50 -4.81 -5.98
C GLY A 99 -5.70 -6.10 -5.99
N ASP A 100 -4.40 -6.03 -6.18
CA ASP A 100 -3.58 -7.21 -6.46
C ASP A 100 -2.47 -7.42 -5.41
N SER A 101 -1.45 -8.19 -5.77
CA SER A 101 -0.38 -8.50 -4.82
C SER A 101 0.40 -7.26 -4.38
N VAL A 102 0.46 -6.18 -5.15
CA VAL A 102 1.08 -4.92 -4.71
C VAL A 102 0.35 -4.35 -3.49
N ASP A 103 -0.98 -4.38 -3.49
CA ASP A 103 -1.80 -3.92 -2.36
C ASP A 103 -1.67 -4.84 -1.14
N ARG A 104 -1.60 -6.15 -1.36
CA ARG A 104 -1.30 -7.09 -0.26
C ARG A 104 0.04 -6.75 0.40
N GLU A 105 1.07 -6.54 -0.42
CA GLU A 105 2.41 -6.18 0.03
C GLU A 105 2.45 -4.76 0.62
N THR A 106 1.46 -3.92 0.35
CA THR A 106 1.25 -2.67 1.09
C THR A 106 0.66 -2.98 2.47
N VAL A 107 -0.45 -3.71 2.55
CA VAL A 107 -1.18 -3.94 3.81
C VAL A 107 -0.41 -4.80 4.81
N GLU A 108 0.26 -5.87 4.39
CA GLU A 108 0.90 -6.83 5.31
C GLU A 108 2.08 -6.22 6.11
N PRO A 109 3.07 -5.53 5.50
CA PRO A 109 4.14 -4.86 6.24
C PRO A 109 3.62 -3.75 7.14
N PHE A 110 2.66 -2.94 6.67
CA PHE A 110 2.03 -1.92 7.52
C PHE A 110 1.33 -2.52 8.73
N CYS A 111 0.64 -3.63 8.54
CA CYS A 111 0.01 -4.33 9.65
C CYS A 111 1.03 -4.75 10.70
N LYS A 112 2.15 -5.33 10.25
CA LYS A 112 3.25 -5.73 11.12
C LYS A 112 3.87 -4.53 11.85
N MET A 113 4.08 -3.42 11.15
CA MET A 113 4.61 -2.17 11.72
C MET A 113 3.71 -1.65 12.84
N MET A 114 2.40 -1.77 12.67
CA MET A 114 1.40 -1.36 13.66
C MET A 114 1.14 -2.41 14.76
N ARG A 115 2.05 -3.39 14.93
CA ARG A 115 1.91 -4.54 15.84
C ARG A 115 0.59 -5.31 15.66
N GLY A 116 0.00 -5.22 14.48
CA GLY A 116 -1.24 -5.89 14.14
C GLY A 116 -1.04 -7.34 13.72
N PHE A 117 -2.16 -8.03 13.48
CA PHE A 117 -2.17 -9.36 12.91
C PHE A 117 -3.13 -9.45 11.72
N ILE A 118 -2.76 -10.28 10.75
CA ILE A 118 -3.57 -10.52 9.55
C ILE A 118 -4.57 -11.65 9.81
N LEU A 119 -5.84 -11.37 9.53
CA LEU A 119 -6.92 -12.37 9.49
C LEU A 119 -7.15 -12.86 8.05
N PRO A 120 -7.47 -14.16 7.85
CA PRO A 120 -7.48 -15.21 8.87
C PRO A 120 -6.06 -15.64 9.30
N LYS A 121 -5.87 -15.93 10.60
CA LYS A 121 -4.55 -16.32 11.18
C LYS A 121 -4.05 -17.68 10.67
N ASN A 122 -4.96 -18.62 10.41
CA ASN A 122 -4.65 -19.92 9.85
C ASN A 122 -4.87 -19.87 8.34
N LYS A 123 -3.79 -19.70 7.58
CA LYS A 123 -3.81 -19.89 6.13
C LYS A 123 -3.31 -21.30 5.82
N THR A 124 -4.20 -22.30 5.70
CA THR A 124 -3.85 -23.51 4.93
C THR A 124 -3.41 -23.11 3.52
N LYS A 125 -2.69 -23.97 2.77
CA LYS A 125 -2.21 -23.61 1.41
C LYS A 125 -3.36 -23.21 0.46
N ILE A 126 -4.58 -23.69 0.72
CA ILE A 126 -5.83 -23.34 0.03
C ILE A 126 -6.38 -22.00 0.55
N GLU A 127 -6.31 -21.71 1.85
CA GLU A 127 -6.65 -20.41 2.45
C GLU A 127 -5.56 -19.34 2.28
N ARG A 128 -4.34 -19.67 1.85
CA ARG A 128 -3.37 -18.65 1.37
C ARG A 128 -3.85 -17.98 0.09
N GLN A 129 -4.79 -18.62 -0.61
CA GLN A 129 -5.59 -18.01 -1.66
C GLN A 129 -6.85 -17.33 -1.11
N SER A 130 -6.97 -17.12 0.22
CA SER A 130 -8.07 -16.36 0.77
C SER A 130 -8.07 -15.01 0.08
N ILE A 131 -9.16 -14.77 -0.64
CA ILE A 131 -9.31 -13.57 -1.44
C ILE A 131 -9.27 -12.34 -0.53
N PHE A 132 -9.59 -12.51 0.76
CA PHE A 132 -9.61 -11.47 1.78
C PHE A 132 -8.45 -11.61 2.77
N SER A 133 -7.89 -10.47 3.18
CA SER A 133 -7.01 -10.33 4.35
C SER A 133 -7.38 -9.06 5.11
N TYR A 134 -7.39 -9.11 6.44
CA TYR A 134 -7.71 -7.94 7.28
C TYR A 134 -6.61 -7.72 8.30
N CYS A 135 -6.10 -6.50 8.41
CA CYS A 135 -5.21 -6.11 9.50
C CYS A 135 -6.02 -5.65 10.71
N MET A 136 -5.86 -6.36 11.82
CA MET A 136 -6.38 -5.95 13.11
C MET A 136 -5.23 -5.40 13.95
N THR A 137 -5.33 -4.14 14.37
CA THR A 137 -4.39 -3.49 15.29
C THR A 137 -5.02 -3.42 16.68
N GLU A 138 -4.20 -3.48 17.75
CA GLU A 138 -4.72 -3.42 19.13
C GLU A 138 -5.37 -2.07 19.46
N SER A 139 -4.82 -0.99 18.92
CA SER A 139 -5.38 0.36 19.09
C SER A 139 -6.69 0.58 18.35
N GLY A 140 -6.97 -0.23 17.33
CA GLY A 140 -8.11 -0.04 16.43
C GLY A 140 -8.07 1.25 15.61
N LEU A 141 -7.01 2.06 15.69
CA LEU A 141 -6.88 3.34 15.00
C LEU A 141 -6.74 3.17 13.49
N LEU A 142 -6.22 2.04 13.04
CA LEU A 142 -6.06 1.73 11.63
C LEU A 142 -6.68 0.37 11.32
N GLN A 143 -7.67 0.39 10.45
CA GLN A 143 -8.45 -0.76 10.00
C GLN A 143 -8.20 -1.01 8.52
N LEU A 144 -7.34 -1.98 8.20
CA LEU A 144 -6.97 -2.25 6.80
C LEU A 144 -7.61 -3.55 6.34
N GLY A 145 -8.29 -3.49 5.20
CA GLY A 145 -8.83 -4.64 4.52
C GLY A 145 -8.22 -4.72 3.14
N TYR A 146 -7.95 -5.94 2.71
CA TYR A 146 -7.44 -6.21 1.39
C TYR A 146 -8.23 -7.34 0.76
N MET A 147 -8.66 -7.13 -0.48
CA MET A 147 -9.32 -8.12 -1.31
C MET A 147 -8.59 -8.22 -2.65
N TYR A 148 -8.23 -9.45 -3.02
CA TYR A 148 -7.75 -9.77 -4.38
C TYR A 148 -8.87 -9.51 -5.41
N LEU A 149 -8.79 -8.36 -6.07
CA LEU A 149 -9.50 -8.08 -7.31
C LEU A 149 -8.64 -8.64 -8.45
N PHE A 150 -9.04 -9.78 -8.99
CA PHE A 150 -8.33 -10.49 -10.07
C PHE A 150 -8.50 -9.84 -11.44
N GLY A 151 -8.36 -8.51 -11.48
CA GLY A 151 -8.41 -7.71 -12.69
C GLY A 151 -9.81 -7.47 -13.24
N VAL A 152 -9.89 -6.58 -14.22
CA VAL A 152 -11.11 -6.25 -14.99
C VAL A 152 -10.95 -6.55 -16.48
N HIS A 153 -9.98 -7.38 -16.84
CA HIS A 153 -9.67 -7.75 -18.22
C HIS A 153 -10.92 -8.12 -19.03
N PRO A 154 -11.00 -7.72 -20.32
CA PRO A 154 -12.17 -7.93 -21.18
C PRO A 154 -12.74 -9.34 -21.19
N THR A 155 -11.89 -10.35 -21.02
CA THR A 155 -12.27 -11.77 -20.97
C THR A 155 -12.46 -12.33 -19.54
N GLY A 156 -12.82 -11.51 -18.55
CA GLY A 156 -13.26 -11.89 -17.19
C GLY A 156 -12.15 -12.26 -16.20
N PRO A 157 -12.39 -12.36 -14.88
CA PRO A 157 -11.32 -12.49 -13.88
C PRO A 157 -10.58 -13.84 -13.90
N TYR A 158 -9.36 -13.84 -13.36
CA TYR A 158 -8.35 -14.92 -13.36
C TYR A 158 -8.74 -16.30 -12.76
N MET A 159 -10.00 -16.58 -12.41
CA MET A 159 -10.42 -17.93 -11.98
C MET A 159 -11.85 -18.32 -12.42
N GLY A 160 -12.36 -17.85 -13.57
CA GLY A 160 -13.72 -18.23 -13.95
C GLY A 160 -14.24 -17.96 -15.36
N GLY A 161 -13.41 -17.53 -16.32
CA GLY A 161 -13.90 -17.24 -17.68
C GLY A 161 -14.82 -16.02 -17.75
N SER A 162 -15.05 -15.58 -18.98
CA SER A 162 -15.41 -14.21 -19.41
C SER A 162 -16.77 -13.65 -19.02
N SER A 163 -17.52 -14.29 -18.14
CA SER A 163 -18.92 -13.91 -17.89
C SER A 163 -19.41 -14.40 -16.54
N SER A 164 -18.54 -14.32 -15.53
CA SER A 164 -18.92 -14.73 -14.19
C SER A 164 -19.45 -13.53 -13.38
N PRO A 165 -20.64 -13.64 -12.76
CA PRO A 165 -21.12 -12.78 -11.66
C PRO A 165 -20.11 -12.54 -10.53
N ASN A 166 -18.97 -13.24 -10.53
CA ASN A 166 -17.96 -13.22 -9.49
C ASN A 166 -17.27 -11.87 -9.25
N THR A 167 -16.97 -11.01 -10.23
CA THR A 167 -16.25 -9.75 -9.91
C THR A 167 -17.11 -8.80 -9.07
N GLN A 168 -18.34 -8.52 -9.53
CA GLN A 168 -19.26 -7.69 -8.76
C GLN A 168 -19.58 -8.33 -7.42
N LEU A 169 -19.93 -9.64 -7.39
CA LEU A 169 -20.20 -10.34 -6.13
C LEU A 169 -19.00 -10.31 -5.16
N ARG A 170 -17.76 -10.38 -5.66
CA ARG A 170 -16.54 -10.25 -4.84
C ARG A 170 -16.41 -8.86 -4.25
N ILE A 171 -16.66 -7.80 -5.03
CA ILE A 171 -16.68 -6.42 -4.54
C ILE A 171 -17.75 -6.25 -3.45
N LYS A 172 -19.00 -6.67 -3.74
CA LYS A 172 -20.11 -6.61 -2.77
C LYS A 172 -19.78 -7.36 -1.49
N ARG A 173 -19.19 -8.56 -1.62
CA ARG A 173 -18.75 -9.36 -0.48
C ARG A 173 -17.61 -8.68 0.28
N ALA A 174 -16.63 -8.08 -0.40
CA ALA A 174 -15.52 -7.37 0.25
C ALA A 174 -16.00 -6.23 1.13
N ILE A 175 -16.88 -5.38 0.60
CA ILE A 175 -17.44 -4.26 1.34
C ILE A 175 -18.24 -4.76 2.54
N ARG A 176 -19.07 -5.79 2.36
CA ARG A 176 -19.86 -6.39 3.43
C ARG A 176 -18.99 -7.02 4.53
N ASP A 177 -18.05 -7.88 4.13
CA ASP A 177 -17.19 -8.62 5.06
C ASP A 177 -16.26 -7.62 5.81
N PHE A 178 -15.75 -6.59 5.14
CA PHE A 178 -14.99 -5.50 5.76
C PHE A 178 -15.81 -4.79 6.85
N LYS A 179 -17.04 -4.36 6.53
CA LYS A 179 -17.95 -3.73 7.50
C LYS A 179 -18.24 -4.63 8.69
N ALA A 180 -18.43 -5.93 8.45
CA ALA A 180 -18.69 -6.90 9.51
C ALA A 180 -17.48 -7.12 10.42
N VAL A 181 -16.27 -7.27 9.84
CA VAL A 181 -15.02 -7.50 10.59
C VAL A 181 -14.68 -6.32 11.48
N PHE A 182 -14.73 -5.10 10.93
CA PHE A 182 -14.35 -3.89 11.66
C PHE A 182 -15.51 -3.22 12.41
N LYS A 183 -16.74 -3.73 12.27
CA LYS A 183 -17.96 -3.17 12.84
C LYS A 183 -18.17 -1.69 12.46
N VAL A 184 -17.82 -1.34 11.22
CA VAL A 184 -17.99 0.01 10.66
C VAL A 184 -19.17 0.09 9.71
N SER A 185 -19.79 1.27 9.60
CA SER A 185 -20.85 1.54 8.62
C SER A 185 -20.32 1.53 7.18
N HIS A 186 -19.08 1.99 6.96
CA HIS A 186 -18.41 2.07 5.68
C HIS A 186 -16.89 2.27 5.87
N PRO A 187 -16.04 1.90 4.90
CA PRO A 187 -14.66 2.34 4.87
C PRO A 187 -14.57 3.86 4.67
N HIS A 188 -13.53 4.51 5.19
CA HIS A 188 -13.22 5.91 4.90
C HIS A 188 -12.67 6.09 3.48
N ALA A 189 -11.86 5.14 3.04
CA ALA A 189 -11.34 5.09 1.67
C ALA A 189 -11.43 3.70 1.06
N ILE A 190 -11.60 3.66 -0.27
CA ILE A 190 -11.44 2.45 -1.07
C ILE A 190 -10.38 2.71 -2.12
N VAL A 191 -9.33 1.89 -2.07
CA VAL A 191 -8.19 1.93 -2.98
C VAL A 191 -8.36 0.80 -4.00
N ILE A 192 -8.28 1.11 -5.29
CA ILE A 192 -8.62 0.17 -6.36
C ILE A 192 -7.51 0.13 -7.42
N ALA A 193 -7.11 -1.08 -7.79
CA ALA A 193 -6.27 -1.36 -8.95
C ALA A 193 -6.66 -2.67 -9.64
N SER A 194 -6.18 -2.86 -10.87
CA SER A 194 -6.46 -4.08 -11.65
C SER A 194 -5.42 -4.42 -12.71
N ASN A 195 -4.42 -3.57 -12.96
CA ASN A 195 -3.68 -3.68 -14.21
C ASN A 195 -2.73 -4.88 -14.20
N PHE A 196 -2.11 -5.23 -13.07
CA PHE A 196 -1.03 -6.21 -13.02
C PHE A 196 -1.44 -7.59 -13.56
N TRP A 197 -2.49 -8.20 -12.98
CA TRP A 197 -2.97 -9.52 -13.40
C TRP A 197 -3.72 -9.49 -14.73
N ASP A 198 -4.29 -8.34 -15.10
CA ASP A 198 -4.85 -8.16 -16.44
C ASP A 198 -3.76 -8.30 -17.50
N ILE A 199 -2.57 -7.74 -17.27
CA ILE A 199 -1.45 -7.87 -18.19
C ILE A 199 -0.87 -9.28 -18.17
N GLY A 200 -0.72 -9.89 -17.00
CA GLY A 200 -0.24 -11.27 -16.87
C GLY A 200 -1.07 -12.25 -17.74
N ARG A 201 -2.38 -12.03 -17.84
CA ARG A 201 -3.27 -12.85 -18.69
C ARG A 201 -3.07 -12.71 -20.18
N ILE A 202 -2.62 -11.54 -20.64
CA ILE A 202 -2.42 -11.29 -22.06
C ILE A 202 -1.29 -12.19 -22.59
N CYS A 203 -0.26 -12.41 -21.77
CA CYS A 203 1.01 -12.97 -22.19
C CYS A 203 1.40 -14.31 -21.56
N ASP A 204 0.73 -14.79 -20.51
CA ASP A 204 1.07 -16.08 -19.90
C ASP A 204 0.34 -17.26 -20.60
N PRO A 205 1.09 -18.20 -21.22
CA PRO A 205 0.54 -19.35 -21.95
C PRO A 205 -0.24 -20.35 -21.07
N LYS A 206 -0.16 -20.24 -19.74
CA LYS A 206 -0.87 -21.11 -18.82
C LYS A 206 -2.21 -20.54 -18.36
N LEU A 207 -2.55 -19.30 -18.74
CA LEU A 207 -3.73 -18.60 -18.24
C LEU A 207 -4.80 -18.52 -19.34
N ASN A 208 -6.04 -18.87 -18.97
CA ASN A 208 -7.19 -18.70 -19.86
C ASN A 208 -7.38 -17.20 -20.15
N GLY A 209 -7.18 -16.79 -21.40
CA GLY A 209 -7.16 -15.38 -21.80
C GLY A 209 -6.15 -15.05 -22.90
N LEU A 210 -5.31 -16.01 -23.29
CA LEU A 210 -4.39 -15.90 -24.42
C LEU A 210 -5.12 -15.44 -25.68
N SER A 211 -4.80 -14.22 -26.09
CA SER A 211 -4.81 -13.87 -27.49
C SER A 211 -3.35 -13.68 -27.90
N PRO A 212 -2.72 -14.67 -28.57
CA PRO A 212 -1.35 -14.56 -29.06
C PRO A 212 -1.11 -13.28 -29.89
N LEU A 213 -2.17 -12.78 -30.53
CA LEU A 213 -2.17 -11.50 -31.23
C LEU A 213 -2.06 -10.29 -30.29
N LEU A 214 -2.69 -10.34 -29.11
CA LEU A 214 -2.55 -9.28 -28.10
C LEU A 214 -1.16 -9.24 -27.48
N CYS A 215 -0.49 -10.37 -27.26
CA CYS A 215 0.84 -10.38 -26.64
C CYS A 215 1.98 -10.08 -27.63
N SER A 216 1.78 -10.24 -28.94
CA SER A 216 2.83 -10.02 -29.94
C SER A 216 2.97 -8.56 -30.38
N GLY A 217 1.91 -7.75 -30.24
CA GLY A 217 1.91 -6.35 -30.67
C GLY A 217 2.86 -5.43 -29.88
N PRO A 218 3.20 -4.25 -30.45
CA PRO A 218 3.94 -3.20 -29.73
C PRO A 218 3.03 -2.43 -28.74
N ALA A 219 1.71 -2.56 -28.89
CA ALA A 219 0.70 -1.88 -28.11
C ALA A 219 -0.55 -2.75 -27.96
N LEU A 220 -1.33 -2.53 -26.91
CA LEU A 220 -2.67 -3.09 -26.74
C LEU A 220 -3.61 -2.50 -27.81
N PRO A 221 -4.46 -3.32 -28.46
CA PRO A 221 -5.48 -2.82 -29.38
C PRO A 221 -6.45 -1.87 -28.69
N GLU A 222 -6.93 -0.88 -29.44
CA GLU A 222 -7.86 0.11 -28.92
C GLU A 222 -9.13 -0.52 -28.34
N LEU A 223 -9.73 -1.48 -29.05
CA LEU A 223 -10.92 -2.20 -28.60
C LEU A 223 -10.70 -2.88 -27.23
N PHE A 224 -9.50 -3.42 -26.98
CA PHE A 224 -9.16 -4.02 -25.70
C PHE A 224 -9.18 -2.98 -24.58
N LEU A 225 -8.54 -1.82 -24.80
CA LEU A 225 -8.51 -0.72 -23.83
C LEU A 225 -9.91 -0.19 -23.54
N GLN A 226 -10.74 -0.03 -24.58
CA GLN A 226 -12.13 0.40 -24.43
C GLN A 226 -12.94 -0.59 -23.57
N GLN A 227 -12.87 -1.89 -23.87
CA GLN A 227 -13.55 -2.93 -23.10
C GLN A 227 -13.04 -3.01 -21.66
N TRP A 228 -11.72 -2.85 -21.47
CA TRP A 228 -11.11 -2.81 -20.15
C TRP A 228 -11.66 -1.64 -19.33
N MET A 229 -11.75 -0.43 -19.91
CA MET A 229 -12.33 0.75 -19.24
C MET A 229 -13.80 0.58 -18.90
N VAL A 230 -14.59 -0.10 -19.77
CA VAL A 230 -15.99 -0.43 -19.48
C VAL A 230 -16.09 -1.34 -18.25
N ASN A 231 -15.27 -2.39 -18.19
CA ASN A 231 -15.26 -3.31 -17.06
C ASN A 231 -14.75 -2.65 -15.77
N PHE A 232 -13.73 -1.81 -15.87
CA PHE A 232 -13.24 -1.00 -14.76
C PHE A 232 -14.36 -0.10 -14.22
N THR A 233 -15.03 0.64 -15.10
CA THR A 233 -16.15 1.50 -14.75
C THR A 233 -17.29 0.72 -14.07
N LEU A 234 -17.60 -0.48 -14.56
CA LEU A 234 -18.61 -1.35 -13.95
C LEU A 234 -18.22 -1.79 -12.53
N ALA A 235 -16.94 -2.08 -12.29
CA ALA A 235 -16.43 -2.39 -10.96
C ALA A 235 -16.58 -1.20 -10.01
N ILE A 236 -16.22 0.02 -10.44
CA ILE A 236 -16.37 1.24 -9.64
C ILE A 236 -17.84 1.55 -9.35
N ASN A 237 -18.73 1.43 -10.34
CA ASN A 237 -20.16 1.62 -10.13
C ASN A 237 -20.72 0.62 -9.10
N THR A 238 -20.24 -0.62 -9.14
CA THR A 238 -20.59 -1.63 -8.12
C THR A 238 -20.16 -1.19 -6.72
N VAL A 239 -18.94 -0.66 -6.57
CA VAL A 239 -18.46 -0.11 -5.29
C VAL A 239 -19.36 1.02 -4.81
N MET A 240 -19.66 1.99 -5.69
CA MET A 240 -20.49 3.14 -5.33
C MET A 240 -21.90 2.75 -4.93
N ASP A 241 -22.52 1.82 -5.64
CA ASP A 241 -23.89 1.36 -5.35
C ASP A 241 -23.98 0.68 -3.98
N GLU A 242 -23.00 -0.14 -3.61
CA GLU A 242 -22.97 -0.83 -2.32
C GLU A 242 -22.72 0.10 -1.12
N LEU A 243 -22.22 1.31 -1.36
CA LEU A 243 -21.86 2.25 -0.29
C LEU A 243 -22.90 3.35 -0.09
N LYS A 244 -23.90 3.45 -0.98
CA LYS A 244 -24.99 4.44 -0.83
C LYS A 244 -25.68 4.33 0.53
N PRO A 245 -26.02 5.45 1.19
CA PRO A 245 -25.85 6.84 0.72
C PRO A 245 -24.45 7.43 0.98
N PHE A 246 -23.54 6.66 1.60
CA PHE A 246 -22.20 7.13 1.92
C PHE A 246 -21.31 7.28 0.68
N LYS A 247 -20.39 8.24 0.73
CA LYS A 247 -19.43 8.53 -0.34
C LYS A 247 -18.02 8.44 0.24
N PRO A 248 -17.38 7.25 0.20
CA PRO A 248 -15.98 7.14 0.63
C PRO A 248 -15.08 7.95 -0.29
N LEU A 249 -13.85 8.16 0.16
CA LEU A 249 -12.77 8.57 -0.73
C LEU A 249 -12.45 7.41 -1.68
N LEU A 250 -12.76 7.57 -2.97
CA LEU A 250 -12.41 6.59 -3.99
C LEU A 250 -11.05 6.93 -4.60
N ILE A 251 -10.12 5.98 -4.52
CA ILE A 251 -8.75 6.14 -4.98
C ILE A 251 -8.45 5.06 -6.01
N TYR A 252 -8.01 5.47 -7.19
CA TYR A 252 -7.32 4.60 -8.13
C TYR A 252 -5.83 4.81 -7.99
N HIS A 253 -5.06 3.73 -7.97
CA HIS A 253 -3.61 3.84 -8.14
C HIS A 253 -3.13 3.12 -9.38
N THR A 254 -2.10 3.69 -10.00
CA THR A 254 -1.44 3.07 -11.15
C THR A 254 -0.48 1.97 -10.71
N GLU A 255 -0.11 1.07 -11.61
CA GLU A 255 0.97 0.11 -11.34
C GLU A 255 2.34 0.71 -11.60
N VAL A 256 3.32 0.30 -10.80
CA VAL A 256 4.73 0.60 -11.07
C VAL A 256 5.13 -0.07 -12.39
N LYS A 257 5.92 0.66 -13.19
CA LYS A 257 6.44 0.16 -14.45
C LYS A 257 7.36 -1.04 -14.19
N PRO A 258 7.15 -2.20 -14.84
CA PRO A 258 8.06 -3.31 -14.71
C PRO A 258 9.39 -2.90 -15.35
N GLN A 259 10.48 -3.20 -14.66
CA GLN A 259 11.81 -3.01 -15.24
C GLN A 259 12.25 -4.31 -15.91
N VAL A 260 12.73 -4.19 -17.15
CA VAL A 260 13.32 -5.31 -17.87
C VAL A 260 14.67 -5.60 -17.23
N LEU A 261 14.76 -6.70 -16.48
CA LEU A 261 16.06 -7.17 -16.01
C LEU A 261 16.85 -7.67 -17.22
N ASN A 262 17.92 -6.94 -17.58
CA ASN A 262 18.96 -7.45 -18.46
C ASN A 262 19.66 -8.58 -17.73
N ASP A 263 19.20 -9.82 -17.90
CA ASP A 263 19.82 -10.94 -17.21
C ASP A 263 20.86 -11.62 -18.09
N THR A 264 22.12 -11.52 -17.66
CA THR A 264 23.22 -12.35 -18.17
C THR A 264 23.08 -13.83 -17.80
N ASN A 265 22.15 -14.20 -16.90
CA ASN A 265 22.03 -15.54 -16.31
C ASN A 265 20.68 -16.27 -16.57
N GLY A 266 19.86 -15.83 -17.53
CA GLY A 266 18.71 -16.62 -18.04
C GLY A 266 17.39 -16.57 -17.26
N GLN A 267 17.21 -15.66 -16.30
CA GLN A 267 15.97 -15.35 -15.59
C GLN A 267 15.02 -14.37 -16.31
N THR A 268 15.17 -14.18 -17.62
CA THR A 268 14.17 -13.49 -18.49
C THR A 268 12.77 -14.12 -18.43
N ARG A 269 12.63 -15.29 -17.80
CA ARG A 269 11.37 -16.05 -17.68
C ARG A 269 10.23 -15.31 -16.97
N TRP A 270 10.49 -14.32 -16.13
CA TRP A 270 9.43 -13.60 -15.39
C TRP A 270 9.09 -12.23 -15.99
N ALA A 271 10.08 -11.50 -16.50
CA ALA A 271 9.87 -10.24 -17.22
C ALA A 271 8.95 -10.40 -18.45
N ASN A 272 9.02 -11.55 -19.13
CA ASN A 272 8.14 -11.86 -20.27
C ASN A 272 6.71 -12.27 -19.87
N LYS A 273 6.48 -12.67 -18.61
CA LYS A 273 5.16 -13.18 -18.15
C LYS A 273 4.30 -12.12 -17.51
N LEU A 274 4.91 -11.19 -16.79
CA LEU A 274 4.19 -10.24 -15.92
C LEU A 274 4.01 -8.86 -16.57
N GLY A 275 4.45 -8.71 -17.82
CA GLY A 275 3.95 -7.67 -18.70
C GLY A 275 4.98 -6.81 -19.39
N LYS A 276 4.60 -6.29 -20.55
CA LYS A 276 5.38 -5.29 -21.28
C LYS A 276 5.20 -3.92 -20.65
N LEU A 277 6.29 -3.17 -20.54
CA LEU A 277 6.29 -1.77 -20.06
C LEU A 277 5.22 -0.93 -20.77
N GLN A 278 5.08 -1.09 -22.09
CA GLN A 278 4.11 -0.35 -22.88
C GLN A 278 2.66 -0.67 -22.47
N TYR A 279 2.37 -1.92 -22.13
CA TYR A 279 1.01 -2.35 -21.77
C TYR A 279 0.61 -1.78 -20.41
N VAL A 280 1.56 -1.78 -19.47
CA VAL A 280 1.40 -1.16 -18.15
C VAL A 280 1.14 0.33 -18.31
N ALA A 281 1.91 1.02 -19.16
CA ALA A 281 1.70 2.44 -19.43
C ALA A 281 0.33 2.72 -20.06
N GLN A 282 -0.12 1.90 -21.01
CA GLN A 282 -1.43 2.03 -21.65
C GLN A 282 -2.59 1.79 -20.67
N LEU A 283 -2.51 0.76 -19.82
CA LEU A 283 -3.54 0.50 -18.81
C LEU A 283 -3.53 1.52 -17.68
N ASN A 284 -2.35 2.01 -17.25
CA ASN A 284 -2.26 3.14 -16.33
C ASN A 284 -2.93 4.39 -16.93
N ALA A 285 -2.72 4.69 -18.21
CA ALA A 285 -3.38 5.80 -18.87
C ALA A 285 -4.91 5.61 -18.98
N ALA A 286 -5.36 4.41 -19.34
CA ALA A 286 -6.78 4.06 -19.40
C ALA A 286 -7.45 4.17 -18.02
N GLY A 287 -6.81 3.66 -16.98
CA GLY A 287 -7.26 3.76 -15.59
C GLY A 287 -7.37 5.21 -15.14
N ARG A 288 -6.34 6.04 -15.36
CA ARG A 288 -6.39 7.49 -15.05
C ARG A 288 -7.59 8.17 -15.71
N MET A 289 -7.81 7.90 -17.00
CA MET A 289 -8.93 8.50 -17.75
C MET A 289 -10.29 8.07 -17.19
N ALA A 290 -10.48 6.76 -16.95
CA ALA A 290 -11.73 6.24 -16.38
C ALA A 290 -11.97 6.80 -14.97
N SER A 291 -10.95 6.81 -14.12
CA SER A 291 -11.01 7.34 -12.75
C SER A 291 -11.36 8.82 -12.70
N GLN A 292 -10.76 9.66 -13.54
CA GLN A 292 -11.11 11.09 -13.64
C GLN A 292 -12.58 11.28 -14.03
N LYS A 293 -13.08 10.50 -15.01
CA LYS A 293 -14.50 10.56 -15.42
C LYS A 293 -15.46 10.14 -14.32
N LEU A 294 -15.02 9.28 -13.41
CA LEU A 294 -15.81 8.79 -12.27
C LEU A 294 -15.62 9.64 -11.00
N GLY A 295 -14.85 10.72 -11.07
CA GLY A 295 -14.58 11.59 -9.91
C GLY A 295 -13.74 10.91 -8.83
N MET A 296 -12.94 9.91 -9.20
CA MET A 296 -11.98 9.27 -8.29
C MET A 296 -10.70 10.10 -8.20
N HIS A 297 -10.00 9.97 -7.08
CA HIS A 297 -8.63 10.46 -6.98
C HIS A 297 -7.66 9.47 -7.61
N VAL A 298 -6.55 9.99 -8.15
CA VAL A 298 -5.50 9.19 -8.78
C VAL A 298 -4.22 9.31 -7.97
N VAL A 299 -3.66 8.17 -7.55
CA VAL A 299 -2.33 8.06 -6.96
C VAL A 299 -1.40 7.38 -7.96
N ASP A 300 -0.50 8.16 -8.56
CA ASP A 300 0.31 7.71 -9.69
C ASP A 300 1.62 7.05 -9.24
N LEU A 301 1.53 5.82 -8.72
CA LEU A 301 2.70 5.03 -8.27
C LEU A 301 3.77 4.89 -9.35
N ALA A 302 3.37 4.85 -10.63
CA ALA A 302 4.32 4.77 -11.74
C ALA A 302 5.21 6.02 -11.80
N VAL A 303 4.62 7.19 -11.60
CA VAL A 303 5.36 8.47 -11.57
C VAL A 303 6.14 8.63 -10.27
N MET A 304 5.57 8.20 -9.14
CA MET A 304 6.31 8.22 -7.87
C MET A 304 7.57 7.35 -7.95
N ALA A 305 7.46 6.16 -8.55
CA ALA A 305 8.59 5.24 -8.72
C ALA A 305 9.64 5.73 -9.74
N ASP A 306 9.28 6.59 -10.71
CA ASP A 306 10.21 7.13 -11.71
C ASP A 306 11.36 7.95 -11.08
N GLY A 307 11.19 8.43 -9.84
CA GLY A 307 12.22 9.17 -9.10
C GLY A 307 13.28 8.29 -8.42
N PHE A 308 13.14 6.96 -8.47
CA PHE A 308 13.97 6.01 -7.74
C PHE A 308 14.75 5.10 -8.70
N THR A 309 15.93 4.63 -8.29
CA THR A 309 16.62 3.56 -9.04
C THR A 309 15.86 2.24 -8.88
N TRP A 310 16.16 1.24 -9.72
CA TRP A 310 15.62 -0.12 -9.57
C TRP A 310 15.79 -0.60 -8.12
N GLU A 311 17.00 -0.43 -7.59
CA GLU A 311 17.42 -0.92 -6.27
C GLU A 311 16.69 -0.25 -5.14
N GLN A 312 16.07 0.89 -5.39
CA GLN A 312 15.27 1.60 -4.42
C GLN A 312 13.77 1.32 -4.63
N SER A 313 13.34 1.13 -5.88
CA SER A 313 11.92 1.09 -6.22
C SER A 313 11.33 -0.31 -6.18
N SER A 314 12.09 -1.37 -6.49
CA SER A 314 11.53 -2.70 -6.70
C SER A 314 12.24 -3.79 -5.92
N ARG A 315 11.46 -4.76 -5.41
CA ARG A 315 11.97 -5.97 -4.78
C ARG A 315 12.24 -7.06 -5.82
N ASP A 316 11.39 -7.11 -6.84
CA ASP A 316 11.47 -8.06 -7.94
C ASP A 316 11.16 -7.34 -9.27
N CYS A 317 10.54 -7.98 -10.26
CA CYS A 317 10.21 -7.32 -11.52
C CYS A 317 9.02 -6.35 -11.44
N HIS A 318 8.22 -6.39 -10.37
CA HIS A 318 6.90 -5.72 -10.32
C HIS A 318 6.48 -5.27 -8.93
N HIS A 319 6.86 -5.97 -7.86
CA HIS A 319 6.55 -5.55 -6.51
C HIS A 319 7.48 -4.40 -6.08
N PRO A 320 6.93 -3.28 -5.61
CA PRO A 320 7.74 -2.23 -5.02
C PRO A 320 8.45 -2.70 -3.74
N LYS A 321 9.56 -2.04 -3.37
CA LYS A 321 10.20 -2.28 -2.07
C LYS A 321 9.35 -1.76 -0.93
N GLU A 322 9.56 -2.30 0.27
CA GLU A 322 8.80 -1.94 1.47
C GLU A 322 8.86 -0.44 1.75
N GLU A 323 10.01 0.19 1.59
CA GLU A 323 10.19 1.63 1.79
C GLU A 323 9.32 2.45 0.83
N LEU A 324 9.26 2.06 -0.46
CA LEU A 324 8.43 2.74 -1.44
C LEU A 324 6.93 2.47 -1.21
N LEU A 325 6.56 1.27 -0.77
CA LEU A 325 5.19 0.96 -0.35
C LEU A 325 4.78 1.82 0.85
N GLN A 326 5.73 2.16 1.73
CA GLN A 326 5.47 3.07 2.84
C GLN A 326 5.13 4.49 2.38
N GLU A 327 5.85 5.00 1.38
CA GLU A 327 5.50 6.27 0.73
C GLU A 327 4.09 6.24 0.12
N PHE A 328 3.78 5.17 -0.61
CA PHE A 328 2.47 5.01 -1.25
C PHE A 328 1.34 5.07 -0.23
N PHE A 329 1.51 4.36 0.89
CA PHE A 329 0.52 4.34 1.95
C PHE A 329 0.39 5.68 2.68
N ASN A 330 1.51 6.39 2.89
CA ASN A 330 1.48 7.73 3.48
C ASN A 330 0.61 8.67 2.63
N VAL A 331 0.68 8.58 1.30
CA VAL A 331 -0.18 9.36 0.41
C VAL A 331 -1.65 9.07 0.66
N TYR A 332 -2.04 7.80 0.80
CA TYR A 332 -3.42 7.43 1.10
C TYR A 332 -3.90 8.04 2.43
N LEU A 333 -3.09 7.95 3.48
CA LEU A 333 -3.43 8.55 4.78
C LEU A 333 -3.59 10.07 4.68
N ASN A 334 -2.66 10.76 4.02
CA ASN A 334 -2.74 12.21 3.83
C ASN A 334 -4.02 12.65 3.10
N MET A 335 -4.43 11.91 2.07
CA MET A 335 -5.66 12.22 1.35
C MET A 335 -6.91 12.02 2.21
N ILE A 336 -6.91 11.03 3.10
CA ILE A 336 -8.01 10.77 4.03
C ILE A 336 -8.09 11.88 5.09
N GLU A 337 -6.95 12.26 5.67
CA GLU A 337 -6.89 13.34 6.66
C GLU A 337 -7.33 14.67 6.08
N GLN A 338 -6.83 15.04 4.90
CA GLN A 338 -7.29 16.22 4.18
C GLN A 338 -8.80 16.18 3.93
N ARG A 339 -9.36 14.99 3.66
CA ARG A 339 -10.80 14.83 3.48
C ARG A 339 -11.56 15.07 4.79
N PHE A 340 -11.05 14.60 5.93
CA PHE A 340 -11.63 14.87 7.25
C PHE A 340 -11.65 16.37 7.58
N GLU A 341 -10.57 17.09 7.26
CA GLU A 341 -10.50 18.54 7.41
C GLU A 341 -11.59 19.25 6.58
N GLN A 342 -11.70 18.89 5.30
CA GLN A 342 -12.66 19.51 4.38
C GLN A 342 -14.13 19.29 4.74
N VAL A 343 -14.48 18.16 5.36
CA VAL A 343 -15.86 17.86 5.76
C VAL A 343 -16.19 18.36 7.16
N GLY A 344 -15.27 19.10 7.80
CA GLY A 344 -15.47 19.62 9.14
C GLY A 344 -15.57 18.52 10.19
N TYR A 345 -14.92 17.37 9.97
CA TYR A 345 -14.88 16.28 10.96
C TYR A 345 -14.26 16.75 12.29
N TYR A 346 -13.40 17.77 12.22
CA TYR A 346 -12.75 18.44 13.34
C TYR A 346 -13.59 19.56 14.00
N SER A 347 -14.80 19.86 13.50
CA SER A 347 -15.57 21.05 13.92
C SER A 347 -16.31 20.91 15.26
N THR A 348 -16.15 19.80 15.98
CA THR A 348 -16.72 19.68 17.33
C THR A 348 -15.67 20.09 18.37
N SER A 349 -15.96 21.21 19.04
CA SER A 349 -15.42 21.62 20.36
C SER A 349 -14.28 22.65 20.36
N ILE A 350 -14.61 23.90 20.04
CA ILE A 350 -14.21 25.03 20.88
C ILE A 350 -15.46 25.92 21.05
N VAL A 351 -16.23 25.68 22.11
CA VAL A 351 -17.13 26.67 22.74
C VAL A 351 -16.83 26.67 24.23
#